data_AF-V7GUM7-F1
#
_entry.id   AF-V7GUM7-F1
#
_cell.length_a   1.000
_cell.length_b   1.000
_cell.length_c   1.000
_cell.angle_alpha   90.00
_cell.angle_beta   90.00
_cell.angle_gamma   90.00
#
_symmetry.space_group_name_H-M   'P 1'
#
loop_
_entity.id
_entity.type
_entity.pdbx_description
1 polymer ?
#
loop_
_entity_poly.entity_id
_entity_poly.type
_entity_poly.pdbx_seq_one_letter_code
_entity_poly.pdbx_strand_id
1 'polypeptide(L)'
;MLELMQLQEKYKDSGLEVVGIAADEDAPTAVEARTKLDAWLAEKCPDLNHRIAFDLTGEMKKLWREPSFCVEIPTSFVVDRDSCIAFIGHPSQLGEVLPKVLNGSWRTSNKAKAADQERIATSEPLAREQALKKPIDDRFWAAVEAYPDVAPA
;
A
#
# COMPACT_ATOMS: atom_id res chain seq x y z
N MET A 1 -5.37 10.46 0.37
CA MET A 1 -6.37 10.62 -0.70
C MET A 1 -6.26 11.97 -1.39
N LEU A 2 -6.47 13.11 -0.71
CA LEU A 2 -6.42 14.44 -1.33
C LEU A 2 -5.10 14.74 -2.08
N GLU A 3 -3.95 14.42 -1.48
CA GLU A 3 -2.64 14.63 -2.13
C GLU A 3 -2.50 13.81 -3.43
N LEU A 4 -2.97 12.56 -3.45
CA LEU A 4 -2.92 11.72 -4.65
C LEU A 4 -3.81 12.25 -5.76
N MET A 5 -4.98 12.80 -5.41
CA MET A 5 -5.87 13.45 -6.37
C MET A 5 -5.21 14.67 -7.02
N GLN A 6 -4.52 15.49 -6.21
CA GLN A 6 -3.77 16.66 -6.69
C GLN A 6 -2.61 16.25 -7.61
N LEU A 7 -1.88 15.19 -7.25
CA LEU A 7 -0.78 14.67 -8.08
C LEU A 7 -1.30 14.15 -9.42
N GLN A 8 -2.39 13.38 -9.42
CA GLN A 8 -2.98 12.90 -10.65
C GLN A 8 -3.42 14.05 -11.55
N GLU A 9 -4.15 15.04 -11.01
CA GLU A 9 -4.61 16.19 -11.80
C GLU A 9 -3.43 16.98 -12.37
N LYS A 10 -2.39 17.19 -11.57
CA LYS A 10 -1.18 17.92 -11.98
C LYS A 10 -0.41 17.24 -13.10
N TYR A 11 -0.34 15.91 -13.10
CA TYR A 11 0.50 15.15 -14.02
C TYR A 11 -0.30 14.31 -15.03
N LYS A 12 -1.62 14.50 -15.14
CA LYS A 12 -2.49 13.77 -16.09
C LYS A 12 -1.97 13.88 -17.53
N ASP A 13 -1.58 15.08 -17.94
CA ASP A 13 -1.06 15.35 -19.29
C ASP A 13 0.40 14.90 -19.47
N SER A 14 1.06 14.54 -18.36
CA SER A 14 2.40 13.92 -18.35
C SER A 14 2.33 12.38 -18.35
N GLY A 15 1.12 11.81 -18.35
CA GLY A 15 0.89 10.36 -18.37
C GLY A 15 0.88 9.68 -17.00
N LEU A 16 0.66 10.43 -15.92
CA LEU A 16 0.45 9.82 -14.60
C LEU A 16 -0.98 9.25 -14.50
N GLU A 17 -1.08 7.96 -14.18
CA GLU A 17 -2.32 7.31 -13.76
C GLU A 17 -2.14 6.84 -12.31
N VAL A 18 -3.10 7.17 -11.44
CA VAL A 18 -3.12 6.69 -10.06
C VAL A 18 -4.18 5.60 -9.95
N VAL A 19 -3.81 4.50 -9.28
CA VAL A 19 -4.74 3.43 -8.91
C VAL A 19 -4.53 3.14 -7.42
N GLY A 20 -5.57 3.32 -6.62
CA GLY A 20 -5.57 2.87 -5.23
C GLY A 20 -5.92 1.38 -5.17
N ILE A 21 -5.38 0.66 -4.20
CA ILE A 21 -5.71 -0.75 -3.97
C ILE A 21 -6.11 -0.89 -2.50
N ALA A 22 -7.38 -1.23 -2.27
CA ALA A 22 -7.88 -1.63 -0.97
C ALA A 22 -7.64 -3.14 -0.81
N ALA A 23 -6.67 -3.52 0.04
CA ALA A 23 -6.19 -4.90 0.18
C ALA A 23 -6.17 -5.39 1.65
N ASP A 24 -6.54 -4.54 2.60
CA ASP A 24 -6.53 -4.81 4.04
C ASP A 24 -7.93 -4.58 4.65
N GLU A 25 -9.00 -4.69 3.85
CA GLU A 25 -10.38 -4.51 4.32
C GLU A 25 -10.84 -5.72 5.14
N ASP A 26 -11.27 -5.47 6.38
CA ASP A 26 -11.70 -6.51 7.31
C ASP A 26 -13.24 -6.62 7.38
N ALA A 27 -13.77 -7.76 6.96
CA ALA A 27 -15.16 -8.13 7.17
C ALA A 27 -15.38 -9.65 7.06
N PRO A 28 -16.44 -10.18 7.70
CA PRO A 28 -16.83 -11.60 7.61
C PRO A 28 -17.05 -12.10 6.17
N THR A 29 -17.47 -11.22 5.25
CA THR A 29 -17.69 -11.58 3.85
C THR A 29 -17.14 -10.54 2.87
N ALA A 30 -16.84 -11.00 1.66
CA ALA A 30 -16.45 -10.17 0.53
C ALA A 30 -17.45 -9.03 0.23
N VAL A 31 -18.75 -9.34 0.33
CA VAL A 31 -19.84 -8.38 0.08
C VAL A 31 -19.87 -7.30 1.15
N GLU A 32 -19.71 -7.69 2.42
CA GLU A 32 -19.66 -6.74 3.53
C GLU A 32 -18.43 -5.85 3.47
N ALA A 33 -17.24 -6.42 3.20
CA ALA A 33 -16.02 -5.64 3.03
C ALA A 33 -16.16 -4.62 1.89
N ARG A 34 -16.71 -5.05 0.74
CA ARG A 34 -16.98 -4.16 -0.39
C ARG A 34 -17.96 -3.05 -0.04
N THR A 35 -19.05 -3.39 0.65
CA THR A 35 -20.09 -2.43 1.04
C THR A 35 -19.55 -1.38 2.01
N LYS A 36 -18.73 -1.79 2.99
CA LYS A 36 -18.05 -0.87 3.91
C LYS A 36 -17.10 0.06 3.17
N LEU A 37 -16.28 -0.48 2.25
CA LEU A 37 -15.37 0.32 1.43
C LEU A 37 -16.12 1.35 0.58
N ASP A 38 -17.17 0.91 -0.13
CA ASP A 38 -17.98 1.79 -0.98
C ASP A 38 -18.64 2.92 -0.16
N ALA A 39 -19.17 2.61 1.03
CA ALA A 39 -19.72 3.61 1.94
C ALA A 39 -18.66 4.61 2.44
N TRP A 40 -17.48 4.11 2.84
CA TRP A 40 -16.38 4.95 3.28
C TRP A 40 -15.88 5.88 2.17
N LEU A 41 -15.75 5.38 0.94
CA LEU A 41 -15.36 6.18 -0.22
C LEU A 41 -16.37 7.27 -0.53
N ALA A 42 -17.67 6.94 -0.51
CA ALA A 42 -18.74 7.91 -0.73
C ALA A 42 -18.75 9.03 0.34
N GLU A 43 -18.47 8.69 1.60
CA GLU A 43 -18.46 9.66 2.71
C GLU A 43 -17.17 10.50 2.74
N LYS A 44 -16.01 9.86 2.66
CA LYS A 44 -14.72 10.51 2.91
C LYS A 44 -14.05 11.04 1.66
N CYS A 45 -14.40 10.51 0.49
CA CYS A 45 -13.76 10.82 -0.79
C CYS A 45 -14.79 10.94 -1.92
N PRO A 46 -15.84 11.78 -1.78
CA PRO A 46 -16.91 11.89 -2.78
C PRO A 46 -16.40 12.35 -4.15
N ASP A 47 -15.31 13.13 -4.18
CA ASP A 47 -14.72 13.69 -5.39
C ASP A 47 -13.53 12.86 -5.92
N LEU A 48 -13.43 11.59 -5.56
CA LEU A 48 -12.29 10.75 -5.93
C LEU A 48 -12.07 10.72 -7.45
N ASN A 49 -10.89 11.17 -7.90
CA ASN A 49 -10.58 11.29 -9.32
C ASN A 49 -9.83 10.08 -9.89
N HIS A 50 -9.54 9.05 -9.08
CA HIS A 50 -8.82 7.85 -9.49
C HIS A 50 -9.57 6.58 -9.09
N ARG A 51 -9.20 5.48 -9.75
CA ARG A 51 -9.84 4.18 -9.52
C ARG A 51 -9.31 3.55 -8.23
N ILE A 52 -10.20 2.86 -7.52
CA ILE A 52 -9.84 1.96 -6.41
C ILE A 52 -10.10 0.53 -6.87
N ALA A 53 -9.05 -0.26 -6.94
CA ALA A 53 -9.14 -1.70 -7.03
C ALA A 53 -9.39 -2.29 -5.64
N PHE A 54 -10.09 -3.42 -5.59
CA PHE A 54 -10.39 -4.12 -4.36
C PHE A 54 -9.80 -5.52 -4.44
N ASP A 55 -8.81 -5.80 -3.57
CA ASP A 55 -8.14 -7.08 -3.46
C ASP A 55 -8.68 -7.85 -2.24
N LEU A 56 -9.40 -8.92 -2.53
CA LEU A 56 -9.85 -9.91 -1.53
C LEU A 56 -9.11 -11.24 -1.65
N THR A 57 -8.27 -11.42 -2.67
CA THR A 57 -7.50 -12.65 -2.86
C THR A 57 -6.25 -12.66 -1.98
N GLY A 58 -5.84 -11.48 -1.49
CA GLY A 58 -4.60 -11.28 -0.74
C GLY A 58 -3.36 -11.30 -1.64
N GLU A 59 -3.56 -11.25 -2.97
CA GLU A 59 -2.47 -11.25 -3.94
C GLU A 59 -1.62 -9.98 -3.83
N MET A 60 -2.21 -8.83 -3.50
CA MET A 60 -1.45 -7.61 -3.27
C MET A 60 -0.50 -7.75 -2.08
N LYS A 61 -0.97 -8.40 -1.01
CA LYS A 61 -0.11 -8.71 0.14
C LYS A 61 1.02 -9.65 -0.25
N LYS A 62 0.68 -10.79 -0.88
CA LYS A 62 1.62 -11.87 -1.18
C LYS A 62 2.63 -11.56 -2.28
N LEU A 63 2.19 -10.91 -3.36
CA LEU A 63 3.01 -10.73 -4.57
C LEU A 63 3.74 -9.39 -4.59
N TRP A 64 3.26 -8.39 -3.84
CA TRP A 64 3.84 -7.05 -3.84
C TRP A 64 4.40 -6.67 -2.47
N ARG A 65 3.58 -6.68 -1.41
CA ARG A 65 4.02 -6.17 -0.09
C ARG A 65 5.06 -7.05 0.59
N GLU A 66 4.84 -8.37 0.63
CA GLU A 66 5.77 -9.31 1.26
C GLU A 66 7.15 -9.30 0.57
N PRO A 67 7.26 -9.43 -0.77
CA PRO A 67 8.56 -9.41 -1.45
C PRO A 67 9.25 -8.04 -1.41
N SER A 68 8.50 -6.95 -1.27
CA SER A 68 9.07 -5.61 -1.13
C SER A 68 9.46 -5.27 0.32
N PHE A 69 9.22 -6.17 1.28
CA PHE A 69 9.37 -5.92 2.72
C PHE A 69 8.55 -4.71 3.22
N CYS A 70 7.41 -4.41 2.58
CA CYS A 70 6.57 -3.28 2.95
C CYS A 70 5.61 -3.64 4.09
N VAL A 71 6.09 -3.40 5.31
CA VAL A 71 5.36 -3.69 6.55
C VAL A 71 4.34 -2.60 6.90
N GLU A 72 4.52 -1.36 6.42
CA GLU A 72 3.66 -0.22 6.76
C GLU A 72 2.59 0.07 5.70
N ILE A 73 1.46 0.60 6.15
CA ILE A 73 0.40 1.17 5.31
C ILE A 73 0.20 2.66 5.65
N PRO A 74 -0.10 3.53 4.66
CA PRO A 74 -0.18 3.22 3.24
C PRO A 74 1.21 3.10 2.58
N THR A 75 1.33 2.19 1.60
CA THR A 75 2.52 2.05 0.73
C THR A 75 2.15 2.40 -0.71
N SER A 76 3.03 3.11 -1.41
CA SER A 76 2.94 3.40 -2.84
C SER A 76 4.03 2.67 -3.62
N PHE A 77 3.68 2.23 -4.82
CA PHE A 77 4.59 1.72 -5.84
C PHE A 77 4.50 2.65 -7.05
N VAL A 78 5.63 3.16 -7.53
CA VAL A 78 5.69 3.90 -8.79
C VAL A 78 6.27 2.99 -9.85
N VAL A 79 5.45 2.67 -10.85
CA VAL A 79 5.87 2.00 -12.08
C VAL A 79 6.10 3.08 -13.13
N ASP A 80 7.29 3.12 -13.70
CA ASP A 80 7.60 4.12 -14.75
C ASP A 80 7.22 3.61 -16.16
N ARG A 81 7.55 4.41 -17.17
CA ARG A 81 7.21 4.14 -18.58
C ARG A 81 7.86 2.88 -19.16
N ASP A 82 8.96 2.42 -18.57
CA ASP A 82 9.64 1.18 -18.97
C ASP A 82 9.08 -0.03 -18.21
N SER A 83 7.93 0.13 -17.54
CA SER A 83 7.25 -0.92 -16.76
C SER A 83 8.12 -1.54 -15.66
N CYS A 84 9.03 -0.77 -15.06
CA CYS A 84 9.70 -1.24 -13.85
C CYS A 84 9.43 -0.32 -12.66
N ILE A 85 9.61 -0.90 -11.48
CA ILE A 85 9.42 -0.20 -10.22
C ILE A 85 10.54 0.83 -10.06
N ALA A 86 10.14 2.10 -10.13
CA ALA A 86 11.03 3.24 -9.94
C ALA A 86 11.10 3.68 -8.47
N PHE A 87 10.06 3.38 -7.68
CA PHE A 87 10.00 3.75 -6.27
C PHE A 87 9.02 2.86 -5.50
N ILE A 88 9.35 2.59 -4.25
CA ILE A 88 8.49 1.97 -3.25
C ILE A 88 8.61 2.81 -1.98
N GLY A 89 7.50 3.24 -1.38
CA GLY A 89 7.55 4.04 -0.14
C GLY A 89 6.24 4.73 0.20
N HIS A 90 6.28 5.64 1.17
CA HIS A 90 5.08 6.31 1.65
C HIS A 90 4.54 7.30 0.60
N PRO A 91 3.20 7.38 0.37
CA PRO A 91 2.61 8.27 -0.64
C PRO A 91 2.99 9.76 -0.50
N SER A 92 3.28 10.26 0.70
CA SER A 92 3.69 11.65 0.92
C SER A 92 5.05 12.01 0.28
N GLN A 93 5.84 11.01 -0.12
CA GLN A 93 7.13 11.21 -0.79
C GLN A 93 6.94 11.45 -2.30
N LEU A 94 5.75 11.15 -2.85
CA LEU A 94 5.49 11.18 -4.28
C LEU A 94 5.59 12.59 -4.88
N GLY A 95 5.31 13.64 -4.11
CA GLY A 95 5.50 15.02 -4.56
C GLY A 95 6.95 15.32 -4.99
N GLU A 96 7.92 14.68 -4.34
CA GLU A 96 9.35 14.84 -4.66
C GLU A 96 9.83 13.86 -5.74
N VAL A 97 9.30 12.64 -5.73
CA VAL A 97 9.74 11.53 -6.59
C VAL A 97 9.16 11.63 -8.00
N LEU A 98 7.85 11.89 -8.14
CA LEU A 98 7.15 11.87 -9.43
C LEU A 98 7.75 12.79 -10.50
N PRO A 99 8.13 14.07 -10.21
CA PRO A 99 8.78 14.91 -11.21
C PRO A 99 10.03 14.27 -11.83
N LYS A 100 10.81 13.56 -11.00
CA LYS A 100 12.08 12.93 -11.39
C LYS A 100 11.86 11.61 -12.11
N VAL A 101 10.79 10.90 -11.79
CA VAL A 101 10.38 9.71 -12.54
C VAL A 101 9.88 10.11 -13.93
N LEU A 102 9.00 11.11 -14.01
CA LEU A 102 8.41 11.57 -15.26
C LEU A 102 9.43 12.13 -16.25
N ASN A 103 10.51 12.74 -15.76
CA ASN A 103 11.60 13.25 -16.60
C ASN A 103 12.74 12.22 -16.81
N GLY A 104 12.61 11.00 -16.30
CA GLY A 104 13.57 9.90 -16.49
C GLY A 104 14.85 9.98 -15.65
N SER A 105 14.99 10.97 -14.77
CA SER A 105 16.22 11.15 -13.97
C SER A 105 16.26 10.34 -12.68
N TRP A 106 15.15 9.72 -12.26
CA TRP A 106 15.07 9.05 -10.95
C TRP A 106 15.78 7.69 -10.91
N ARG A 107 15.36 6.74 -11.76
CA ARG A 107 15.66 5.30 -11.61
C ARG A 107 17.15 4.99 -11.42
N THR A 108 18.02 5.61 -12.22
CA THR A 108 19.47 5.36 -12.18
C THR A 108 20.23 6.26 -11.21
N SER A 109 19.54 7.19 -10.55
CA SER A 109 20.16 8.17 -9.66
C SER A 109 20.70 7.52 -8.37
N ASN A 110 21.76 8.14 -7.83
CA ASN A 110 22.28 7.76 -6.52
C ASN A 110 21.24 7.97 -5.41
N LYS A 111 20.35 8.98 -5.56
CA LYS A 111 19.29 9.25 -4.58
C LYS A 111 18.26 8.11 -4.55
N ALA A 112 17.84 7.60 -5.70
CA ALA A 112 16.91 6.46 -5.76
C ALA A 112 17.54 5.20 -5.14
N LYS A 113 18.80 4.91 -5.46
CA LYS A 113 19.54 3.78 -4.88
C LYS A 113 19.67 3.88 -3.37
N ALA A 114 20.05 5.07 -2.87
CA ALA A 114 20.18 5.29 -1.43
C ALA A 114 18.85 5.17 -0.70
N ALA A 115 17.77 5.75 -1.25
CA ALA A 115 16.43 5.65 -0.67
C ALA A 115 15.94 4.19 -0.61
N ASP A 116 16.19 3.40 -1.65
CA ASP A 116 15.80 1.99 -1.67
C ASP A 116 16.62 1.14 -0.69
N GLN A 117 17.93 1.40 -0.59
CA GLN A 117 18.80 0.75 0.39
C GLN A 117 18.38 1.06 1.83
N GLU A 118 18.08 2.33 2.14
CA GLU A 118 17.61 2.76 3.47
C GLU A 118 16.27 2.12 3.81
N ARG A 119 15.35 2.10 2.85
CA ARG A 119 14.05 1.44 2.98
C ARG A 119 14.21 -0.04 3.31
N ILE A 120 15.01 -0.78 2.53
CA ILE A 120 15.25 -2.22 2.76
C ILE A 120 15.93 -2.45 4.11
N ALA A 121 16.96 -1.68 4.44
CA ALA A 121 17.68 -1.81 5.72
C ALA A 121 16.76 -1.60 6.93
N THR A 122 15.75 -0.74 6.80
CA THR A 122 14.74 -0.49 7.84
C THR A 122 13.65 -1.56 7.85
N SER A 123 13.12 -1.91 6.68
CA SER A 123 11.88 -2.68 6.59
C SER A 123 12.10 -4.20 6.58
N GLU A 124 13.26 -4.68 6.14
CA GLU A 124 13.59 -6.11 6.15
C GLU A 124 13.68 -6.69 7.57
N PRO A 125 14.36 -6.08 8.55
CA PRO A 125 14.35 -6.58 9.93
C PRO A 125 12.95 -6.61 10.53
N LEU A 126 12.15 -5.57 10.29
CA LEU A 126 10.76 -5.49 10.76
C LEU A 126 9.90 -6.58 10.14
N ALA A 127 10.05 -6.84 8.83
CA ALA A 127 9.33 -7.90 8.14
C ALA A 127 9.69 -9.29 8.71
N ARG A 128 10.97 -9.52 9.02
CA ARG A 128 11.43 -10.75 9.68
C ARG A 128 10.83 -10.89 11.07
N GLU A 129 10.80 -9.82 11.86
CA GLU A 129 10.20 -9.83 13.20
C GLU A 129 8.68 -10.12 13.14
N GLN A 130 7.96 -9.47 12.23
CA GLN A 130 6.53 -9.74 12.00
C GLN A 130 6.30 -11.21 11.59
N ALA A 131 7.13 -11.74 10.69
CA ALA A 131 7.03 -13.15 10.28
C ALA A 131 7.26 -14.13 11.44
N LEU A 132 8.16 -13.80 12.38
CA LEU A 132 8.39 -14.60 13.59
C LEU A 132 7.23 -14.53 14.58
N LYS A 133 6.56 -13.38 14.70
CA LYS A 133 5.41 -13.17 15.59
C LYS A 133 4.12 -13.77 15.04
N LYS A 134 3.96 -13.82 13.71
CA LYS A 134 2.74 -14.26 13.04
C LYS A 134 2.15 -15.59 13.58
N PRO A 135 2.91 -16.68 13.77
CA PRO A 135 2.33 -17.93 14.28
C PRO A 135 1.80 -17.83 15.73
N ILE A 136 2.36 -16.91 16.53
CA ILE A 136 1.91 -16.65 17.89
C ILE A 136 0.59 -15.86 17.83
N ASP A 137 0.55 -14.81 17.01
CA ASP A 137 -0.63 -13.98 16.81
C ASP A 137 -1.79 -14.80 16.21
N ASP A 138 -1.52 -15.63 15.21
CA ASP A 138 -2.51 -16.53 14.59
C ASP A 138 -3.13 -17.47 15.65
N ARG A 139 -2.32 -18.02 16.57
CA ARG A 139 -2.80 -18.89 17.66
C ARG A 139 -3.59 -18.12 18.71
N PHE A 140 -3.17 -16.89 19.02
CA PHE A 140 -3.87 -16.02 19.95
C PHE A 140 -5.27 -15.68 19.42
N TRP A 141 -5.36 -15.21 18.18
CA TRP A 141 -6.64 -14.83 17.57
C TRP A 141 -7.56 -16.04 17.35
N ALA A 142 -7.03 -17.20 16.95
CA ALA A 142 -7.82 -18.42 16.87
C ALA A 142 -8.41 -18.84 18.24
N ALA A 143 -7.68 -18.62 19.34
CA ALA A 143 -8.20 -18.88 20.69
C ALA A 143 -9.27 -17.85 21.11
N VAL A 144 -9.08 -16.57 20.77
CA VAL A 144 -10.08 -15.52 21.01
C VAL A 144 -11.39 -15.82 20.28
N GLU A 145 -11.32 -16.27 19.02
CA GLU A 145 -12.50 -16.66 18.25
C GLU A 145 -13.19 -17.92 18.81
N ALA A 146 -12.41 -18.90 19.27
CA ALA A 146 -12.96 -20.13 19.85
C ALA A 146 -13.59 -19.90 21.23
N TYR A 147 -13.16 -18.88 21.96
CA TYR A 147 -13.60 -18.58 23.33
C TYR A 147 -13.85 -17.08 23.53
N PRO A 148 -14.93 -16.51 22.97
CA PRO A 148 -15.18 -15.07 23.00
C PRO A 148 -15.39 -14.50 24.42
N ASP A 149 -15.82 -15.33 25.38
CA ASP A 149 -16.08 -14.91 26.77
C ASP A 149 -14.81 -14.76 27.65
N VAL A 150 -13.64 -15.13 27.15
CA VAL A 150 -12.34 -15.02 27.86
C VAL A 150 -11.36 -14.05 27.20
N ALA A 151 -11.79 -13.34 26.16
CA ALA A 151 -10.98 -12.29 25.56
C ALA A 151 -10.80 -11.11 26.54
N PRO A 152 -9.58 -10.56 26.71
CA PRO A 152 -9.40 -9.36 27.51
C PRO A 152 -10.16 -8.18 26.87
N ALA A 153 -10.86 -7.41 27.71
CA ALA A 153 -11.63 -6.23 27.33
C ALA A 153 -10.77 -5.10 26.74
#